data_AF-A0A8K0P0S0-F1
#
_entry.id   AF-A0A8K0P0S0-F1
#
_cell.length_a   1.000
_cell.length_b   1.000
_cell.length_c   1.000
_cell.angle_alpha   90.00
_cell.angle_beta   90.00
_cell.angle_gamma   90.00
#
_symmetry.space_group_name_H-M   'P 1'
#
loop_
_entity.id
_entity.type
_entity.pdbx_description
1 polymer ?
#
loop_
_entity_poly.entity_id
_entity_poly.type
_entity_poly.pdbx_seq_one_letter_code
_entity_poly.pdbx_strand_id
1 'polypeptide(L)'
;MLALCEIGLLVFKVANLPYPESALAADITVLFLLFLVEILRIRLGRNGNITEKNGPLIASLGLIIPSLLGVLHLLLWQTYVLRLEVSL
;
A
#
# COMPACT_ATOMS: atom_id res chain seq x y z
N MET A 1 -4.97 -5.36 -1.78
CA MET A 1 -4.75 -6.03 -3.09
C MET A 1 -3.54 -5.41 -3.76
N LEU A 2 -3.41 -4.08 -3.69
CA LEU A 2 -2.28 -3.34 -4.23
C LEU A 2 -1.00 -3.57 -3.40
N ALA A 3 -1.08 -3.62 -2.08
CA ALA A 3 0.08 -3.91 -1.22
C ALA A 3 0.68 -5.32 -1.46
N LEU A 4 -0.15 -6.31 -1.82
CA LEU A 4 0.33 -7.66 -2.14
C LEU A 4 1.14 -7.68 -3.43
N CYS A 5 0.68 -6.96 -4.46
CA CYS A 5 1.41 -6.78 -5.71
C CYS A 5 2.76 -6.11 -5.47
N GLU A 6 2.75 -5.00 -4.72
CA GLU A 6 3.97 -4.26 -4.39
C GLU A 6 4.98 -5.07 -3.58
N ILE A 7 4.54 -5.94 -2.66
CA ILE A 7 5.43 -6.86 -1.94
C ILE A 7 6.14 -7.79 -2.93
N GLY A 8 5.43 -8.35 -3.90
CA GLY A 8 6.02 -9.21 -4.94
C GLY A 8 7.05 -8.46 -5.80
N LEU A 9 6.76 -7.21 -6.14
CA LEU A 9 7.66 -6.36 -6.92
C LEU A 9 8.89 -5.94 -6.12
N LEU A 10 8.74 -5.64 -4.83
CA LEU A 10 9.88 -5.36 -3.95
C LEU A 10 10.81 -6.59 -3.85
N VAL A 11 10.26 -7.79 -3.66
CA VAL A 11 11.07 -9.03 -3.65
C VAL A 11 11.83 -9.20 -4.97
N PHE A 12 11.17 -8.93 -6.10
CA PHE A 12 11.82 -8.96 -7.41
C PHE A 12 12.94 -7.91 -7.55
N LYS A 13 12.71 -6.68 -7.08
CA LYS A 13 13.71 -5.60 -7.09
C LYS A 13 14.94 -5.97 -6.25
N VAL A 14 14.73 -6.43 -5.02
CA VAL A 14 15.83 -6.81 -4.10
C VAL A 14 16.66 -7.97 -4.67
N ALA A 15 16.03 -8.89 -5.39
CA ALA A 15 16.73 -10.03 -5.99
C ALA A 15 17.54 -9.67 -7.25
N ASN A 16 17.14 -8.65 -8.02
CA ASN A 16 17.68 -8.37 -9.35
C ASN A 16 18.41 -7.01 -9.47
N LEU A 17 18.18 -6.07 -8.55
CA LEU A 17 18.68 -4.70 -8.61
C LEU A 17 19.47 -4.34 -7.35
N PRO A 18 20.57 -3.56 -7.47
CA PRO A 18 21.33 -3.11 -6.32
C PRO A 18 20.52 -2.07 -5.53
N TYR A 19 19.93 -2.48 -4.40
CA TYR A 19 19.12 -1.59 -3.55
C TYR A 19 19.94 -1.02 -2.39
N PRO A 20 20.01 0.32 -2.21
CA PRO A 20 20.64 0.89 -1.03
C PRO A 20 19.84 0.54 0.24
N GLU A 21 20.51 0.04 1.28
CA GLU A 21 19.86 -0.50 2.49
C GLU A 21 18.96 0.53 3.20
N SER A 22 19.35 1.80 3.21
CA SER A 22 18.57 2.89 3.82
C SER A 22 17.24 3.15 3.10
N ALA A 23 17.24 3.07 1.77
CA ALA A 23 16.01 3.21 0.99
C ALA A 23 15.13 1.96 1.12
N LEU A 24 15.74 0.77 1.14
CA LEU A 24 15.03 -0.49 1.31
C LEU A 24 14.24 -0.52 2.62
N ALA A 25 14.86 -0.07 3.72
CA ALA A 25 14.19 0.01 5.02
C ALA A 25 13.00 0.98 5.00
N ALA A 26 13.15 2.14 4.33
CA ALA A 26 12.05 3.10 4.17
C ALA A 26 10.90 2.51 3.36
N ASP A 27 11.19 1.86 2.23
CA ASP A 27 10.18 1.28 1.34
C ASP A 27 9.44 0.12 2.00
N ILE A 28 10.15 -0.75 2.73
CA ILE A 28 9.53 -1.81 3.55
C ILE A 28 8.60 -1.22 4.61
N THR A 29 9.01 -0.12 5.26
CA THR A 29 8.21 0.53 6.30
C THR A 29 6.91 1.09 5.71
N VAL A 30 7.00 1.79 4.57
CA VAL A 30 5.83 2.34 3.87
C VAL A 30 4.91 1.21 3.41
N LEU A 31 5.46 0.12 2.85
CA LEU A 31 4.68 -1.04 2.42
C LEU A 31 3.96 -1.72 3.57
N PHE A 32 4.62 -1.88 4.71
CA PHE A 32 4.02 -2.46 5.91
C PHE A 32 2.85 -1.61 6.41
N LEU A 33 3.02 -0.28 6.47
CA LEU A 33 1.95 0.64 6.84
C LEU A 33 0.79 0.59 5.85
N LEU A 34 1.07 0.59 4.54
CA LEU A 34 0.05 0.50 3.50
C LEU A 34 -0.76 -0.80 3.60
N PHE A 35 -0.08 -1.92 3.88
CA PHE A 35 -0.71 -3.22 4.09
C PHE A 35 -1.67 -3.22 5.28
N LEU A 36 -1.26 -2.63 6.42
CA LEU A 36 -2.12 -2.47 7.58
C LEU A 36 -3.36 -1.62 7.26
N VAL A 37 -3.17 -0.49 6.58
CA VAL A 37 -4.25 0.40 6.16
C VAL A 37 -5.23 -0.31 5.22
N GLU A 38 -4.74 -1.07 4.24
CA GLU A 38 -5.60 -1.85 3.33
C GLU A 38 -6.43 -2.89 4.10
N ILE A 39 -5.83 -3.62 5.04
CA ILE A 39 -6.56 -4.61 5.86
C ILE A 39 -7.66 -3.93 6.68
N LEU A 40 -7.33 -2.83 7.35
CA LEU A 40 -8.30 -2.09 8.14
C LEU A 40 -9.43 -1.54 7.27
N ARG A 41 -9.10 -0.97 6.10
CA ARG A 41 -10.07 -0.46 5.13
C ARG A 41 -11.03 -1.56 4.67
N ILE A 42 -10.50 -2.73 4.28
CA ILE A 42 -11.30 -3.87 3.82
C ILE A 42 -12.19 -4.39 4.97
N ARG A 43 -11.66 -4.52 6.18
CA ARG A 43 -12.44 -4.98 7.34
C ARG A 43 -13.55 -4.00 7.71
N LEU A 44 -13.25 -2.70 7.77
CA LEU A 44 -14.24 -1.67 8.10
C LEU A 44 -15.29 -1.53 6.99
N GLY A 45 -14.88 -1.55 5.73
CA GLY A 45 -15.81 -1.51 4.59
C GLY A 45 -16.73 -2.72 4.57
N ARG A 46 -16.19 -3.93 4.77
CA ARG A 46 -16.99 -5.18 4.83
C ARG A 46 -17.94 -5.17 6.03
N ASN A 47 -17.47 -4.77 7.20
CA ASN A 47 -18.31 -4.69 8.40
C ASN A 47 -19.40 -3.61 8.27
N GLY A 48 -19.07 -2.45 7.70
CA GLY A 48 -20.03 -1.37 7.48
C GLY A 48 -21.08 -1.71 6.45
N ASN A 49 -20.71 -2.45 5.40
CA ASN A 49 -21.66 -2.97 4.41
C ASN A 49 -22.64 -3.99 5.01
N ILE A 50 -22.15 -4.94 5.83
CA ILE A 50 -22.99 -5.99 6.43
C ILE A 50 -23.90 -5.44 7.53
N THR A 51 -23.44 -4.44 8.29
CA THR A 51 -24.22 -3.88 9.40
C THR A 51 -25.10 -2.70 9.00
N GLU A 52 -25.09 -2.28 7.73
CA GLU A 52 -25.73 -1.06 7.21
C GLU A 52 -25.47 0.20 8.08
N LYS A 53 -24.35 0.19 8.82
CA LYS A 53 -23.97 1.28 9.71
C LYS A 53 -23.07 2.25 8.93
N ASN A 54 -23.53 3.48 8.82
CA ASN A 54 -22.81 4.54 8.11
C ASN A 54 -21.43 4.86 8.75
N GLY A 55 -21.27 4.68 10.06
CA GLY A 55 -20.01 4.96 10.78
C GLY A 55 -18.78 4.20 10.24
N PRO A 56 -18.76 2.86 10.27
CA PRO A 56 -17.64 2.06 9.72
C PRO A 56 -17.44 2.26 8.21
N LEU A 57 -18.50 2.57 7.46
CA LEU A 57 -18.39 2.92 6.03
C LEU A 57 -17.60 4.22 5.84
N ILE A 58 -17.96 5.28 6.57
CA ILE A 58 -17.25 6.59 6.53
C ILE A 58 -15.80 6.44 7.00
N ALA A 59 -15.55 5.64 8.05
CA ALA A 59 -14.20 5.36 8.51
C ALA A 59 -13.35 4.66 7.42
N SER A 60 -13.95 3.72 6.67
CA SER A 60 -13.27 3.06 5.55
C SER A 60 -12.95 4.04 4.40
N LEU A 61 -13.82 5.03 4.15
CA LEU A 61 -13.56 6.09 3.17
C LEU A 61 -12.42 7.00 3.62
N GLY A 62 -12.35 7.33 4.91
CA GLY A 62 -11.24 8.12 5.47
C GLY A 62 -9.88 7.43 5.29
N LEU A 63 -9.83 6.10 5.38
CA LEU A 63 -8.62 5.31 5.15
C LEU A 63 -8.14 5.30 3.68
N ILE A 64 -8.93 5.84 2.74
CA ILE A 64 -8.47 6.05 1.35
C ILE A 64 -7.34 7.08 1.30
N ILE A 65 -7.40 8.13 2.14
CA ILE A 65 -6.38 9.20 2.14
C ILE A 65 -4.99 8.66 2.51
N PRO A 66 -4.77 7.98 3.65
CA PRO A 66 -3.47 7.41 3.97
C PRO A 66 -3.07 6.31 3.00
N SER A 67 -4.04 5.56 2.45
CA SER A 67 -3.76 4.58 1.39
C SER A 67 -3.21 5.24 0.13
N LEU A 68 -3.80 6.36 -0.31
CA LEU A 68 -3.37 7.10 -1.49
C LEU A 68 -1.98 7.71 -1.28
N LEU A 69 -1.73 8.27 -0.09
CA LEU A 69 -0.42 8.83 0.25
C LEU A 69 0.69 7.77 0.25
N GLY A 70 0.41 6.55 0.73
CA GLY A 70 1.35 5.44 0.67
C GLY A 70 1.66 5.02 -0.76
N VAL A 71 0.64 4.96 -1.64
CA VAL A 71 0.84 4.66 -3.07
C VAL A 71 1.64 5.77 -3.76
N LEU A 72 1.36 7.04 -3.48
CA LEU A 72 2.12 8.15 -4.04
C LEU A 72 3.58 8.13 -3.60
N HIS A 73 3.87 7.74 -2.36
CA HIS A 73 5.26 7.55 -1.91
C HIS A 73 5.97 6.48 -2.74
N LEU A 74 5.34 5.33 -2.94
CA LEU A 74 5.91 4.25 -3.75
C LEU A 74 6.08 4.66 -5.22
N LEU A 75 5.16 5.46 -5.78
CA LEU A 75 5.25 5.87 -7.18
C LEU A 75 6.30 6.96 -7.46
N LEU A 76 6.48 7.90 -6.52
CA LEU A 76 7.29 9.10 -6.74
C LEU A 76 8.66 9.05 -6.07
N TRP A 77 8.76 8.38 -4.92
CA TRP A 77 9.94 8.41 -4.05
C TRP A 77 10.70 7.08 -3.97
N GLN A 78 10.16 6.01 -4.55
CA GLN A 78 10.84 4.71 -4.57
C GLN A 78 12.07 4.75 -5.49
N THR A 79 13.13 4.06 -5.07
CA THR A 79 14.44 4.11 -5.74
C THR A 79 14.40 3.54 -7.16
N TYR A 80 13.62 2.48 -7.36
CA TYR A 80 13.39 1.87 -8.67
C TYR A 80 11.89 1.77 -8.89
N VAL A 81 11.35 2.51 -9.86
CA VAL A 81 9.94 2.39 -10.28
C VAL A 81 9.91 1.57 -11.57
N LEU A 82 9.28 0.39 -11.53
CA LEU A 82 9.11 -0.44 -12.72
C LEU A 82 8.00 0.15 -13.60
N ARG A 83 8.10 -0.03 -14.92
CA ARG A 83 7.02 0.39 -15.84
C ARG A 83 5.69 -0.33 -15.57
N LEU A 84 5.77 -1.52 -14.96
CA LEU A 84 4.61 -2.29 -14.51
C LEU A 84 3.84 -1.56 -13.40
N GLU A 85 4.54 -0.88 -12.49
CA GLU A 85 3.94 -0.17 -11.33
C GLU A 85 3.20 1.08 -11.77
N VAL A 86 3.70 1.76 -12.80
CA VAL A 86 3.01 2.92 -13.41
C VAL A 86 1.73 2.52 -14.15
N SER A 87 1.63 1.25 -14.56
CA SER A 87 0.49 0.72 -15.31
C SER A 87 -0.57 0.06 -14.42
N LEU A 88 -0.29 -0.10 -13.11
CA LEU A 88 -1.13 -0.76 -12.12
C LEU A 88 -2.08 0.24 -11.44
#